data_AF-A0A9E2U6Y7-F1
#
_entry.id   AF-A0A9E2U6Y7-F1
#
_cell.length_a   1.000
_cell.length_b   1.000
_cell.length_c   1.000
_cell.angle_alpha   90.00
_cell.angle_beta   90.00
_cell.angle_gamma   90.00
#
_symmetry.space_group_name_H-M   'P 1'
#
loop_
_entity.id
_entity.type
_entity.pdbx_description
1 polymer ?
#
loop_
_entity_poly.entity_id
_entity_poly.type
_entity_poly.pdbx_seq_one_letter_code
_entity_poly.pdbx_strand_id
1 'polypeptide(L)'
;VQTATQSWSTLQAARASISSFASAVRAAQIALEGTQQEALVGTRTVLDVLIQNQTLLTTQSQLVTAEHDAALAEYNVAAATGRLIAAELKLPVKLYDMEQHYKQVKDKWIGFRGGLSE
;
A
#
# COMPACT_ATOMS: atom_id res chain seq x y z
N VAL A 1 -1.85 -19.06 11.96
CA VAL A 1 -3.11 -18.38 12.36
C VAL A 1 -2.83 -17.03 13.03
N GLN A 2 -2.01 -16.97 14.08
CA GLN A 2 -1.67 -15.71 14.79
C GLN A 2 -1.21 -14.57 13.86
N THR A 3 -0.29 -14.83 12.93
CA THR A 3 0.20 -13.83 11.96
C THR A 3 -0.90 -13.31 11.04
N ALA A 4 -1.83 -14.18 10.60
CA ALA A 4 -2.95 -13.80 9.75
C ALA A 4 -3.93 -12.89 10.50
N THR A 5 -4.29 -13.26 11.74
CA THR A 5 -5.14 -12.43 12.60
C THR A 5 -4.51 -11.06 12.89
N GLN A 6 -3.20 -11.02 13.17
CA GLN A 6 -2.48 -9.77 13.39
C GLN A 6 -2.48 -8.88 12.14
N SER A 7 -2.15 -9.44 10.96
CA SER A 7 -2.14 -8.70 9.69
C SER A 7 -3.53 -8.13 9.35
N TRP A 8 -4.59 -8.90 9.63
CA TRP A 8 -5.97 -8.46 9.44
C TRP A 8 -6.35 -7.30 10.35
N SER A 9 -5.98 -7.37 11.63
CA SER A 9 -6.19 -6.27 12.58
C SER A 9 -5.45 -4.99 12.15
N THR A 10 -4.20 -5.12 11.69
CA THR A 10 -3.43 -4.00 11.13
C THR A 10 -4.09 -3.39 9.90
N LEU A 11 -4.64 -4.20 8.98
CA LEU A 11 -5.38 -3.71 7.83
C LEU A 11 -6.65 -2.93 8.23
N GLN A 12 -7.41 -3.44 9.20
CA GLN A 12 -8.58 -2.73 9.71
C GLN A 12 -8.20 -1.38 10.33
N ALA A 13 -7.13 -1.35 11.12
CA ALA A 13 -6.62 -0.10 11.70
C ALA A 13 -6.16 0.89 10.62
N ALA A 14 -5.43 0.44 9.60
CA ALA A 14 -4.99 1.30 8.49
C ALA A 14 -6.17 1.92 7.73
N ARG A 15 -7.23 1.14 7.47
CA ARG A 15 -8.47 1.66 6.85
C ARG A 15 -9.18 2.70 7.70
N ALA A 16 -9.22 2.50 9.02
CA ALA A 16 -9.78 3.50 9.94
C ALA A 16 -8.93 4.79 9.93
N SER A 17 -7.61 4.67 9.88
CA SER A 17 -6.70 5.81 9.76
C SER A 17 -6.93 6.62 8.49
N ILE A 18 -7.14 5.99 7.34
CA ILE A 18 -7.48 6.70 6.08
C ILE A 18 -8.72 7.58 6.25
N SER A 19 -9.79 7.02 6.84
CA SER A 19 -11.04 7.78 7.08
C SER A 19 -10.82 8.97 8.02
N SER A 20 -9.98 8.79 9.04
CA SER A 20 -9.59 9.85 9.97
C SER A 20 -8.80 10.96 9.27
N PHE A 21 -7.76 10.62 8.51
CA PHE A 21 -6.96 11.60 7.77
C PHE A 21 -7.76 12.30 6.67
N ALA A 22 -8.66 11.61 5.99
CA ALA A 22 -9.56 12.24 5.01
C ALA A 22 -10.46 13.30 5.69
N SER A 23 -10.92 13.03 6.91
CA SER A 23 -11.66 14.02 7.71
C SER A 23 -10.77 15.17 8.17
N ALA A 24 -9.52 14.89 8.55
CA ALA A 24 -8.53 15.91 8.92
C ALA A 24 -8.19 16.84 7.75
N VAL A 25 -8.03 16.31 6.52
CA VAL A 25 -7.82 17.12 5.30
C VAL A 25 -9.00 18.08 5.09
N ARG A 26 -10.24 17.58 5.19
CA ARG A 26 -11.43 18.45 5.09
C ARG A 26 -11.42 19.56 6.15
N ALA A 27 -11.10 19.24 7.39
CA ALA A 27 -11.02 20.23 8.47
C ALA A 27 -9.91 21.26 8.23
N ALA A 28 -8.73 20.82 7.80
CA ALA A 28 -7.61 21.70 7.48
C ALA A 28 -7.94 22.65 6.31
N GLN A 29 -8.72 22.18 5.33
CA GLN A 29 -9.17 23.00 4.22
C GLN A 29 -10.14 24.10 4.65
N ILE A 30 -11.12 23.76 5.50
CA ILE A 30 -12.03 24.75 6.10
C ILE A 30 -11.24 25.77 6.96
N ALA A 31 -10.25 25.31 7.73
CA ALA A 31 -9.42 26.20 8.55
C ALA A 31 -8.58 27.17 7.71
N LEU A 32 -8.04 26.70 6.57
CA LEU A 32 -7.34 27.54 5.60
C LEU A 32 -8.29 28.58 5.00
N GLU A 33 -9.48 28.17 4.54
CA GLU A 33 -10.49 29.08 4.00
C GLU A 33 -10.87 30.16 5.04
N GLY A 34 -11.11 29.78 6.29
CA GLY A 34 -11.39 30.73 7.38
C GLY A 34 -10.24 31.72 7.60
N THR A 35 -9.00 31.23 7.63
CA THR A 35 -7.81 32.08 7.82
C THR A 35 -7.59 33.01 6.62
N GLN A 36 -7.91 32.58 5.40
CA GLN A 36 -7.88 33.43 4.21
C GLN A 36 -8.92 34.55 4.31
N GLN A 37 -10.15 34.26 4.74
CA GLN A 37 -11.17 35.29 4.95
C GLN A 37 -10.75 36.29 6.03
N GLU A 38 -10.19 35.82 7.16
CA GLU A 38 -9.65 36.68 8.22
C GLU A 38 -8.49 37.55 7.72
N ALA A 39 -7.61 37.02 6.86
CA ALA A 39 -6.52 37.79 6.28
C ALA A 39 -6.99 38.86 5.30
N LEU A 40 -8.07 38.62 4.54
CA LEU A 40 -8.66 39.59 3.61
C LEU A 40 -9.24 40.81 4.33
N VAL A 41 -9.79 40.63 5.53
CA VAL A 41 -10.30 41.71 6.37
C VAL A 41 -9.25 42.29 7.33
N GLY A 42 -8.02 41.76 7.29
CA GLY A 42 -6.88 42.25 8.07
C GLY A 42 -6.83 41.81 9.54
N THR A 43 -7.65 40.83 9.95
CA THR A 43 -7.62 40.26 11.32
C THR A 43 -6.57 39.17 11.50
N ARG A 44 -6.06 38.62 10.39
CA ARG A 44 -4.92 37.70 10.31
C ARG A 44 -3.88 38.21 9.34
N THR A 45 -2.66 37.69 9.43
CA THR A 45 -1.57 38.02 8.52
C THR A 45 -1.48 37.04 7.35
N VAL A 46 -0.78 37.42 6.28
CA VAL A 46 -0.43 36.50 5.17
C VAL A 46 0.44 35.33 5.65
N LEU A 47 1.20 35.50 6.73
CA LEU A 47 1.97 34.43 7.34
C LEU A 47 1.05 33.36 7.95
N ASP A 48 -0.06 33.74 8.58
CA ASP A 48 -1.05 32.79 9.08
C ASP A 48 -1.65 31.94 7.95
N VAL A 49 -1.93 32.56 6.80
CA VAL A 49 -2.42 31.84 5.61
C VAL A 49 -1.39 30.84 5.10
N LEU A 50 -0.10 31.22 5.07
CA LEU A 50 0.98 30.30 4.69
C LEU A 50 1.13 29.14 5.68
N ILE A 51 1.02 29.40 6.98
CA ILE A 51 1.05 28.37 8.02
C ILE A 51 -0.11 27.39 7.80
N GLN A 52 -1.32 27.87 7.52
CA GLN A 52 -2.46 26.97 7.28
C GLN A 52 -2.39 26.21 5.96
N ASN A 53 -1.79 26.79 4.93
CA ASN A 53 -1.44 26.03 3.72
C ASN A 53 -0.44 24.91 4.04
N GLN A 54 0.58 25.18 4.85
CA GLN A 54 1.55 24.16 5.27
C GLN A 54 0.88 23.06 6.10
N THR A 55 -0.05 23.41 6.99
CA THR A 55 -0.86 22.46 7.74
C THR A 55 -1.65 21.56 6.80
N LEU A 56 -2.40 22.14 5.85
CA LEU A 56 -3.16 21.39 4.85
C LEU A 56 -2.27 20.43 4.05
N LEU A 57 -1.13 20.91 3.55
CA LEU A 57 -0.19 20.10 2.79
C LEU A 57 0.37 18.93 3.61
N THR A 58 0.69 19.18 4.87
CA THR A 58 1.18 18.15 5.80
C THR A 58 0.12 17.09 6.04
N THR A 59 -1.14 17.49 6.26
CA THR A 59 -2.26 16.56 6.47
C THR A 59 -2.58 15.77 5.21
N GLN A 60 -2.49 16.37 4.03
CA GLN A 60 -2.63 15.66 2.76
C GLN A 60 -1.52 14.62 2.58
N SER A 61 -0.27 14.96 2.91
CA SER A 61 0.83 13.99 2.89
C SER A 61 0.59 12.82 3.86
N GLN A 62 0.04 13.08 5.04
CA GLN A 62 -0.31 12.02 6.01
C GLN A 62 -1.39 11.09 5.48
N LEU A 63 -2.40 11.62 4.77
CA LEU A 63 -3.41 10.81 4.10
C LEU A 63 -2.79 9.86 3.06
N VAL A 64 -1.91 10.37 2.20
CA VAL A 64 -1.21 9.55 1.19
C VAL A 64 -0.36 8.46 1.86
N THR A 65 0.36 8.78 2.94
CA THR A 65 1.10 7.78 3.71
C THR A 65 0.15 6.71 4.29
N ALA A 66 -1.00 7.10 4.83
CA ALA A 66 -1.98 6.14 5.36
C ALA A 66 -2.57 5.23 4.27
N GLU A 67 -2.82 5.76 3.07
CA GLU A 67 -3.26 4.97 1.91
C GLU A 67 -2.18 3.97 1.48
N HIS A 68 -0.92 4.41 1.44
CA HIS A 68 0.22 3.54 1.18
C HIS A 68 0.36 2.43 2.23
N ASP A 69 0.26 2.76 3.51
CA ASP A 69 0.37 1.79 4.60
C ASP A 69 -0.76 0.77 4.60
N ALA A 70 -1.97 1.18 4.20
CA ALA A 70 -3.08 0.25 3.99
C ALA A 70 -2.80 -0.72 2.83
N ALA A 71 -2.25 -0.24 1.72
CA ALA A 71 -1.86 -1.11 0.61
C ALA A 71 -0.80 -2.14 1.05
N LEU A 72 0.21 -1.73 1.82
CA LEU A 72 1.19 -2.65 2.42
C LEU A 72 0.52 -3.67 3.36
N ALA A 73 -0.44 -3.23 4.18
CA ALA A 73 -1.19 -4.12 5.06
C ALA A 73 -2.00 -5.16 4.28
N GLU A 74 -2.59 -4.80 3.14
CA GLU A 74 -3.29 -5.74 2.24
C GLU A 74 -2.33 -6.82 1.69
N TYR A 75 -1.13 -6.43 1.25
CA TYR A 75 -0.12 -7.40 0.81
C TYR A 75 0.35 -8.30 1.94
N ASN A 76 0.49 -7.78 3.17
CA ASN A 76 0.86 -8.57 4.33
C ASN A 76 -0.21 -9.61 4.69
N VAL A 77 -1.50 -9.28 4.56
CA VAL A 77 -2.60 -10.23 4.73
C VAL A 77 -2.54 -11.32 3.66
N ALA A 78 -2.30 -10.95 2.39
CA ALA A 78 -2.12 -11.91 1.31
C ALA A 78 -0.92 -12.84 1.57
N ALA A 79 0.20 -12.31 2.08
CA ALA A 79 1.38 -13.09 2.44
C ALA A 79 1.09 -14.06 3.60
N ALA A 80 0.47 -13.57 4.68
CA ALA A 80 0.16 -14.37 5.87
C ALA A 80 -0.87 -15.48 5.61
N THR A 81 -1.69 -15.34 4.57
CA THR A 81 -2.65 -16.35 4.12
C THR A 81 -2.12 -17.25 3.00
N GLY A 82 -0.87 -17.04 2.55
CA GLY A 82 -0.24 -17.82 1.48
C GLY A 82 -0.74 -17.49 0.07
N ARG A 83 -1.48 -16.38 -0.09
CA ARG A 83 -2.05 -15.90 -1.36
C ARG A 83 -1.18 -14.85 -2.06
N LEU A 84 0.01 -14.54 -1.55
CA LEU A 84 0.97 -13.67 -2.23
C LEU A 84 1.69 -14.43 -3.37
N ILE A 85 0.92 -14.93 -4.34
CA ILE A 85 1.42 -15.64 -5.52
C ILE A 85 1.01 -14.90 -6.78
N ALA A 86 1.85 -14.94 -7.81
CA ALA A 86 1.65 -14.21 -9.07
C ALA A 86 0.28 -14.48 -9.73
N ALA A 87 -0.27 -15.68 -9.53
CA ALA A 87 -1.59 -16.07 -10.00
C ALA A 87 -2.73 -15.27 -9.32
N GLU A 88 -2.67 -15.09 -8.00
CA GLU A 88 -3.68 -14.35 -7.22
C GLU A 88 -3.52 -12.83 -7.39
N LEU A 89 -2.29 -12.34 -7.56
CA LEU A 89 -2.00 -10.91 -7.84
C LEU A 89 -2.22 -10.53 -9.32
N LYS A 90 -2.64 -11.49 -10.18
CA LYS A 90 -2.85 -11.31 -11.62
C LYS A 90 -1.68 -10.63 -12.33
N LEU A 91 -0.45 -10.94 -11.91
CA LEU A 91 0.75 -10.35 -12.50
C LEU A 91 0.98 -10.94 -13.90
N PRO A 92 1.41 -10.14 -14.89
CA PRO A 92 1.69 -10.60 -16.25
C PRO A 92 3.03 -11.35 -16.31
N VAL A 93 3.13 -12.47 -15.58
CA VAL A 93 4.33 -13.31 -15.52
C VAL A 93 3.96 -14.76 -15.83
N LYS A 94 4.91 -15.49 -16.43
CA LYS A 94 4.73 -16.92 -16.70
C LYS A 94 4.66 -17.68 -15.37
N LEU A 95 3.51 -18.26 -15.06
CA LEU A 95 3.30 -19.02 -13.82
C LEU A 95 4.18 -20.28 -13.83
N TYR A 96 4.86 -20.55 -12.72
CA TYR A 96 5.70 -21.73 -12.55
C TYR A 96 4.81 -22.97 -12.33
N ASP A 97 4.73 -23.84 -13.33
CA ASP A 97 4.02 -25.12 -13.25
C ASP A 97 4.96 -26.22 -12.73
N MET A 98 4.79 -26.58 -11.46
CA MET A 98 5.62 -27.58 -10.77
C MET A 98 5.47 -28.98 -11.36
N GLU A 99 4.30 -29.34 -11.91
CA GLU A 99 4.04 -30.68 -12.44
C GLU A 99 4.82 -30.95 -13.73
N GLN A 100 4.88 -29.95 -14.62
CA GLN A 100 5.64 -30.09 -15.86
C GLN A 100 7.15 -30.20 -15.59
N HIS A 101 7.68 -29.41 -14.65
CA HIS A 101 9.10 -29.49 -14.29
C HIS A 101 9.45 -30.79 -13.55
N TYR A 102 8.57 -31.28 -12.66
CA TYR A 102 8.78 -32.57 -11.98
C TYR A 102 8.83 -33.73 -12.97
N LYS A 103 7.92 -33.78 -13.97
CA LYS A 103 7.95 -34.79 -15.03
C LYS A 103 9.21 -34.70 -15.91
N GLN A 104 9.71 -33.48 -16.18
CA GLN A 104 10.93 -33.27 -16.97
C GLN A 104 12.23 -33.64 -16.24
N VAL A 105 12.23 -33.63 -14.90
CA VAL A 105 13.41 -33.88 -14.08
C VAL A 105 13.41 -35.29 -13.50
N LYS A 106 12.25 -35.91 -13.22
CA LYS A 106 12.19 -37.23 -12.57
C LYS A 106 12.87 -38.35 -13.37
N ASP A 107 12.87 -38.24 -14.71
CA ASP A 107 13.47 -39.25 -15.60
C ASP A 107 14.96 -38.94 -15.89
N LYS A 108 15.52 -37.86 -15.31
CA LYS A 108 16.95 -37.55 -15.40
C LYS A 108 17.69 -38.22 -14.24
N TRP A 109 18.23 -39.41 -14.51
CA TRP A 109 18.79 -40.29 -13.48
C TRP A 109 20.04 -39.74 -12.77
N ILE A 110 20.84 -38.86 -13.42
CA ILE A 110 21.89 -37.96 -12.87
C ILE A 110 22.21 -36.99 -14.02
N GLY A 111 22.46 -35.71 -13.75
CA GLY A 111 22.65 -34.62 -14.75
C GLY A 111 23.87 -34.72 -15.68
N PHE A 112 24.04 -35.81 -16.43
CA PHE A 112 25.22 -36.05 -17.28
C PHE A 112 24.96 -36.72 -18.65
N ARG A 113 23.74 -36.75 -19.19
CA ARG A 113 23.54 -37.20 -20.59
C ARG A 113 22.97 -36.09 -21.48
N GLY A 114 23.82 -35.11 -21.74
CA GLY A 114 23.77 -34.32 -22.97
C GLY A 114 24.88 -34.80 -23.90
N GLY A 115 24.50 -35.21 -25.11
CA GLY A 115 25.42 -35.45 -26.22
C GLY A 115 25.74 -36.92 -26.48
N LEU A 116 25.15 -37.46 -27.54
CA LEU A 116 25.74 -38.30 -28.60
C LEU A 116 24.62 -39.16 -29.21
N SER A 117 24.09 -38.71 -30.34
CA SER A 117 23.51 -39.59 -31.36
C SER A 117 24.12 -39.15 -32.70
N GLU A 118 24.75 -40.08 -33.39
CA GLU A 118 25.27 -39.96 -34.76
C GLU A 118 24.21 -39.46 -35.75
#